data_AF-A0A853B2L5-F1
#
_entry.id   AF-A0A853B2L5-F1
#
_cell.length_a   1.000
_cell.length_b   1.000
_cell.length_c   1.000
_cell.angle_alpha   90.00
_cell.angle_beta   90.00
_cell.angle_gamma   90.00
#
_symmetry.space_group_name_H-M   'P 1'
#
loop_
_entity.id
_entity.type
_entity.pdbx_description
1 polymer ?
#
loop_
_entity_poly.entity_id
_entity_poly.type
_entity_poly.pdbx_seq_one_letter_code
_entity_poly.pdbx_strand_id
1 'polypeptide(L)'
;MRFDPRAHWNRLRPRFGGRRWNRLRKLVATALLIAAAVMAARPDAPEPRAAPPPPSAPVPFTGDLALAAVPVRLADTGVADLLSPGMRVDVVTFDESEQIRKVLASMATVLTVRPPPTSGGRLAAARDGPLVVLSLPEDTAREVAALSLRNPVAVTLR
;
A
#
# COMPACT_ATOMS: atom_id res chain seq x y z
N MET A 1 37.67 -40.58 1.85
CA MET A 1 37.35 -39.34 1.09
C MET A 1 36.22 -38.61 1.79
N ARG A 2 36.49 -37.45 2.38
CA ARG A 2 35.49 -36.60 3.05
C ARG A 2 35.91 -35.16 2.80
N PHE A 3 35.18 -34.47 1.92
CA PHE A 3 35.45 -33.10 1.52
C PHE A 3 34.95 -32.13 2.60
N ASP A 4 35.82 -31.22 3.04
CA ASP A 4 35.51 -30.19 4.04
C ASP A 4 35.44 -28.82 3.32
N PRO A 5 34.27 -28.15 3.23
CA PRO A 5 34.08 -27.04 2.29
C PRO A 5 34.44 -25.65 2.86
N ARG A 6 35.17 -25.54 3.98
CA ARG A 6 35.35 -24.24 4.67
C ARG A 6 36.78 -23.65 4.71
N ALA A 7 37.76 -24.22 4.00
CA ALA A 7 39.17 -23.85 4.21
C ALA A 7 39.84 -22.92 3.15
N HIS A 8 39.15 -22.42 2.11
CA HIS A 8 39.84 -21.74 0.99
C HIS A 8 39.68 -20.20 0.91
N TRP A 9 38.87 -19.58 1.76
CA TRP A 9 38.49 -18.16 1.59
C TRP A 9 39.46 -17.11 2.18
N ASN A 10 40.60 -17.50 2.74
CA ASN A 10 41.49 -16.56 3.44
C ASN A 10 42.75 -16.11 2.68
N ARG A 11 42.81 -16.27 1.35
CA ARG A 11 44.03 -15.97 0.57
C ARG A 11 43.97 -14.80 -0.41
N LEU A 12 43.04 -13.86 -0.26
CA LEU A 12 43.08 -12.60 -1.02
C LEU A 12 42.83 -11.38 -0.14
N ARG A 13 43.61 -11.25 0.94
CA ARG A 13 43.87 -9.93 1.53
C ARG A 13 45.14 -9.36 0.90
N PRO A 14 45.05 -8.43 -0.07
CA PRO A 14 46.23 -7.68 -0.46
C PRO A 14 46.61 -6.77 0.73
N ARG A 15 47.73 -7.11 1.35
CA ARG A 15 48.43 -6.25 2.33
C ARG A 15 49.01 -5.04 1.58
N PHE A 16 48.19 -4.01 1.33
CA PHE A 16 48.70 -2.68 1.03
C PHE A 16 48.71 -1.83 2.30
N GLY A 17 49.60 -2.24 3.22
CA GLY A 17 49.97 -1.44 4.38
C GLY A 17 50.91 -0.32 3.93
N GLY A 18 50.39 0.89 3.83
CA GLY A 18 51.21 2.08 3.67
C GLY A 18 50.40 3.31 4.01
N ARG A 19 50.96 4.20 4.85
CA ARG A 19 50.35 5.51 5.20
C ARG A 19 49.84 6.27 3.97
N ARG A 20 50.43 6.01 2.80
CA ARG A 20 50.04 6.53 1.48
C ARG A 20 48.66 6.06 0.99
N TRP A 21 48.26 4.80 1.24
CA TRP A 21 46.94 4.29 0.86
C TRP A 21 45.82 4.92 1.69
N ASN A 22 46.06 5.14 2.99
CA ASN A 22 45.11 5.87 3.83
C ASN A 22 45.01 7.35 3.44
N ARG A 23 46.11 7.97 2.99
CA ARG A 23 46.06 9.34 2.44
C ARG A 23 45.24 9.39 1.14
N LEU A 24 45.44 8.42 0.25
CA LEU A 24 44.67 8.32 -1.00
C LEU A 24 43.18 8.12 -0.72
N ARG A 25 42.82 7.21 0.19
CA ARG A 25 41.43 7.02 0.64
C ARG A 25 40.82 8.28 1.25
N LYS A 26 41.59 9.02 2.07
CA LYS A 26 41.11 10.29 2.65
C LYS A 26 40.85 11.34 1.59
N LEU A 27 41.72 11.48 0.59
CA LEU A 27 41.54 12.44 -0.51
C LEU A 27 40.28 12.13 -1.34
N VAL A 28 40.04 10.85 -1.65
CA VAL A 28 38.82 10.43 -2.36
C VAL A 28 37.56 10.72 -1.54
N ALA A 29 37.59 10.46 -0.22
CA ALA A 29 36.46 10.74 0.65
C ALA A 29 36.16 12.24 0.77
N THR A 30 37.19 13.09 0.89
CA THR A 30 37.00 14.54 0.93
C THR A 30 36.50 15.09 -0.41
N ALA A 31 36.97 14.55 -1.53
CA ALA A 31 36.48 14.94 -2.86
C ALA A 31 35.01 14.56 -3.04
N LEU A 32 34.60 13.36 -2.62
CA LEU A 32 33.19 12.93 -2.63
C LEU A 32 32.32 13.79 -1.71
N LEU A 33 32.83 14.16 -0.53
CA LEU A 33 32.10 14.99 0.43
C LEU A 33 31.88 16.42 -0.10
N ILE A 34 32.89 17.01 -0.74
CA ILE A 34 32.77 18.32 -1.40
C ILE A 34 31.78 18.22 -2.57
N ALA A 35 31.85 17.17 -3.39
CA ALA A 35 30.91 16.98 -4.49
C ALA A 35 29.45 16.81 -4.00
N ALA A 36 29.23 16.08 -2.90
CA ALA A 36 27.91 15.94 -2.29
C ALA A 36 27.39 17.27 -1.72
N ALA A 37 28.26 18.06 -1.07
CA ALA A 37 27.89 19.37 -0.56
C ALA A 37 27.50 20.35 -1.68
N VAL A 38 28.21 20.32 -2.81
CA VAL A 38 27.85 21.14 -3.99
C VAL A 38 26.52 20.69 -4.60
N MET A 39 26.22 19.39 -4.61
CA MET A 39 24.92 18.90 -5.10
C MET A 39 23.76 19.20 -4.15
N ALA A 40 24.01 19.20 -2.83
CA ALA A 40 23.03 19.56 -1.81
C ALA A 40 22.76 21.07 -1.73
N ALA A 41 23.68 21.90 -2.24
CA ALA A 41 23.51 23.35 -2.33
C ALA A 41 22.70 23.80 -3.56
N ARG A 42 22.08 22.88 -4.31
CA ARG A 42 21.11 23.29 -5.33
C ARG A 42 19.94 23.97 -4.62
N PRO A 43 19.66 25.26 -4.89
CA PRO A 43 18.50 25.90 -4.30
C PRO A 43 17.26 25.15 -4.77
N ASP A 44 16.45 24.72 -3.82
CA ASP A 44 15.14 24.12 -4.06
C ASP A 44 14.40 25.01 -5.07
N ALA A 45 14.08 24.41 -6.23
CA ALA A 45 13.14 25.01 -7.14
C ALA A 45 11.83 25.22 -6.37
N PRO A 46 11.19 26.39 -6.46
CA PRO A 46 9.95 26.64 -5.74
C PRO A 46 8.93 25.57 -6.12
N GLU A 47 8.52 24.78 -5.13
CA GLU A 47 7.38 23.88 -5.26
C GLU A 47 6.24 24.66 -5.92
N PRO A 48 5.63 24.16 -7.01
CA PRO A 48 4.38 24.70 -7.49
C PRO A 48 3.37 24.42 -6.39
N ARG A 49 3.13 25.42 -5.53
CA ARG A 49 2.10 25.42 -4.51
C ARG A 49 0.80 25.10 -5.23
N ALA A 50 0.38 23.84 -5.15
CA ALA A 50 -0.90 23.39 -5.63
C ALA A 50 -1.94 24.33 -5.00
N ALA A 51 -2.68 25.03 -5.85
CA ALA A 51 -3.79 25.85 -5.41
C ALA A 51 -4.69 24.98 -4.52
N PRO A 52 -5.22 25.51 -3.41
CA PRO A 52 -6.20 24.77 -2.62
C PRO A 52 -7.31 24.31 -3.57
N PRO A 53 -7.70 23.02 -3.54
CA PRO A 53 -8.81 22.57 -4.36
C PRO A 53 -10.02 23.47 -4.06
N PRO A 54 -10.79 23.90 -5.08
CA PRO A 54 -11.97 24.70 -4.84
C PRO A 54 -12.85 23.96 -3.83
N PRO A 55 -13.52 24.68 -2.91
CA PRO A 55 -14.48 24.04 -2.02
C PRO A 55 -15.50 23.33 -2.89
N SER A 56 -15.51 22.00 -2.85
CA SER A 56 -16.51 21.19 -3.54
C SER A 56 -17.87 21.70 -3.10
N ALA A 57 -18.61 22.33 -4.01
CA ALA A 57 -19.94 22.80 -3.72
C ALA A 57 -20.76 21.60 -3.22
N PRO A 58 -21.47 21.71 -2.08
CA PRO A 58 -22.31 20.63 -1.60
C PRO A 58 -23.33 20.34 -2.69
N VAL A 59 -23.20 19.18 -3.33
CA VAL A 59 -24.21 18.68 -4.26
C VAL A 59 -25.45 18.39 -3.42
N PRO A 60 -26.59 19.05 -3.69
CA PRO A 60 -27.83 18.77 -2.98
C PRO A 60 -28.27 17.35 -3.33
N PHE A 61 -28.04 16.40 -2.43
CA PHE A 61 -28.51 15.03 -2.56
C PHE A 61 -30.01 15.03 -2.29
N THR A 62 -30.79 14.82 -3.35
CA THR A 62 -32.25 14.65 -3.25
C THR A 62 -32.53 13.17 -3.00
N GLY A 63 -32.52 12.77 -1.73
CA GLY A 63 -32.72 11.39 -1.30
C GLY A 63 -32.01 11.13 0.03
N ASP A 64 -32.80 10.92 1.08
CA ASP A 64 -32.47 11.08 2.50
C ASP A 64 -31.60 9.95 3.10
N LEU A 65 -30.39 9.73 2.58
CA LEU A 65 -29.34 8.96 3.25
C LEU A 65 -27.97 9.55 2.88
N ALA A 66 -27.26 10.11 3.87
CA ALA A 66 -25.87 10.51 3.70
C ALA A 66 -25.04 9.27 3.29
N LEU A 67 -24.39 9.34 2.12
CA LEU A 67 -23.54 8.25 1.61
C LEU A 67 -22.08 8.50 1.98
N ALA A 68 -21.41 7.46 2.46
CA ALA A 68 -20.00 7.45 2.79
C ALA A 68 -19.22 6.47 1.89
N ALA A 69 -17.97 6.82 1.59
CA ALA A 69 -17.04 5.97 0.85
C ALA A 69 -16.21 5.11 1.81
N VAL A 70 -16.32 3.79 1.69
CA VAL A 70 -15.64 2.83 2.57
C VAL A 70 -14.64 2.01 1.78
N PRO A 71 -13.34 2.07 2.13
CA PRO A 71 -12.33 1.17 1.58
C PRO A 71 -12.41 -0.20 2.27
N VAL A 72 -12.58 -1.26 1.49
CA VAL A 72 -12.67 -2.65 1.96
C VAL A 72 -11.64 -3.49 1.22
N ARG A 73 -10.93 -4.34 1.97
CA ARG A 73 -10.04 -5.36 1.38
C ARG A 73 -10.83 -6.64 1.18
N LEU A 74 -10.82 -7.14 -0.04
CA LEU A 74 -11.49 -8.40 -0.34
C LEU A 74 -10.62 -9.59 0.08
N ALA A 75 -11.28 -10.60 0.64
CA ALA A 75 -10.67 -11.88 0.98
C ALA A 75 -10.23 -12.67 -0.27
N ASP A 76 -10.96 -12.50 -1.37
CA ASP A 76 -10.71 -13.18 -2.65
C ASP A 76 -10.24 -12.15 -3.69
N THR A 77 -9.04 -12.37 -4.22
CA THR A 77 -8.45 -11.52 -5.24
C THR A 77 -9.16 -11.64 -6.59
N GLY A 78 -9.63 -12.84 -6.95
CA GLY A 78 -10.26 -13.11 -8.24
C GLY A 78 -11.64 -12.48 -8.36
N VAL A 79 -12.34 -12.28 -7.22
CA VAL A 79 -13.61 -11.55 -7.21
C VAL A 79 -13.40 -10.07 -7.56
N ALA A 80 -12.27 -9.47 -7.16
CA ALA A 80 -11.98 -8.07 -7.46
C ALA A 80 -11.87 -7.81 -8.97
N ASP A 81 -11.35 -8.77 -9.73
CA ASP A 81 -11.19 -8.68 -11.19
C ASP A 81 -12.55 -8.67 -11.93
N LEU A 82 -13.62 -9.13 -11.27
CA LEU A 82 -14.98 -9.12 -11.80
C LEU A 82 -15.72 -7.80 -11.49
N LEU A 83 -15.16 -6.95 -10.64
CA LEU A 83 -15.80 -5.72 -10.21
C LEU A 83 -15.48 -4.57 -11.15
N SER A 84 -16.51 -3.82 -11.50
CA SER A 84 -16.42 -2.57 -12.25
C SER A 84 -17.04 -1.43 -11.45
N PRO A 85 -16.52 -0.20 -11.55
CA PRO A 85 -17.18 0.98 -11.01
C PRO A 85 -18.64 1.07 -11.46
N GLY A 86 -19.54 1.42 -10.54
CA GLY A 86 -20.99 1.48 -10.76
C GLY A 86 -21.74 0.17 -10.51
N MET A 87 -21.04 -0.96 -10.34
CA MET A 87 -21.69 -2.23 -10.00
C MET A 87 -22.30 -2.19 -8.60
N ARG A 88 -23.44 -2.87 -8.44
CA ARG A 88 -24.06 -3.10 -7.13
C ARG A 88 -23.62 -4.45 -6.59
N VAL A 89 -23.24 -4.46 -5.31
CA VAL A 89 -22.79 -5.66 -4.62
C VAL A 89 -23.42 -5.74 -3.24
N ASP A 90 -23.56 -6.96 -2.72
CA ASP A 90 -23.83 -7.15 -1.30
C ASP A 90 -22.52 -7.48 -0.58
N VAL A 91 -22.32 -6.86 0.58
CA VAL A 91 -21.11 -7.03 1.40
C VAL A 91 -21.42 -8.07 2.47
N VAL A 92 -20.62 -9.12 2.53
CA VAL A 92 -20.80 -10.22 3.48
C VAL A 92 -19.51 -10.44 4.26
N THR A 93 -19.67 -10.77 5.54
CA THR A 93 -18.59 -11.25 6.38
C THR A 93 -18.96 -12.60 6.96
N PHE A 94 -17.94 -13.35 7.35
CA PHE A 94 -18.10 -14.46 8.26
C PHE A 94 -17.85 -13.96 9.68
N ASP A 95 -18.73 -14.28 10.62
CA ASP A 95 -18.49 -14.07 12.06
C ASP A 95 -18.06 -15.40 12.67
N GLU A 96 -16.80 -15.48 13.11
CA GLU A 96 -16.26 -16.70 13.73
C GLU A 96 -16.89 -17.01 15.09
N SER A 97 -17.38 -15.99 15.81
CA SER A 97 -17.95 -16.14 17.15
C SER A 97 -19.32 -16.81 17.11
N GLU A 98 -20.12 -16.45 16.10
CA GLU A 98 -21.46 -17.00 15.91
C GLU A 98 -21.51 -18.12 14.86
N GLN A 99 -20.41 -18.37 14.13
CA GLN A 99 -20.33 -19.31 12.99
C GLN A 99 -21.41 -19.06 11.91
N ILE A 100 -21.90 -17.82 11.81
CA ILE A 100 -22.99 -17.44 10.90
C ILE A 100 -22.46 -16.45 9.86
N ARG A 101 -22.92 -16.61 8.63
CA ARG A 101 -22.70 -15.63 7.54
C ARG A 101 -23.60 -14.42 7.78
N LYS A 102 -22.99 -13.24 7.97
CA LYS A 102 -23.71 -11.97 8.16
C LYS A 102 -23.60 -11.10 6.90
N VAL A 103 -24.75 -10.63 6.38
CA VAL A 103 -24.79 -9.59 5.35
C VAL A 103 -24.64 -8.25 6.05
N LEU A 104 -23.57 -7.53 5.75
CA LEU A 104 -23.26 -6.24 6.37
C LEU A 104 -23.91 -5.07 5.63
N ALA A 105 -24.00 -5.19 4.31
CA ALA A 105 -24.65 -4.19 3.47
C ALA A 105 -25.26 -4.85 2.25
N SER A 106 -26.41 -4.34 1.82
CA SER A 106 -27.04 -4.74 0.55
C SER A 106 -26.99 -3.56 -0.42
N MET A 107 -26.84 -3.83 -1.72
CA MET A 107 -26.84 -2.82 -2.78
C MET A 107 -25.75 -1.73 -2.64
N ALA A 108 -24.60 -2.07 -2.08
CA ALA A 108 -23.45 -1.19 -2.05
C ALA A 108 -22.96 -0.89 -3.47
N THR A 109 -22.62 0.35 -3.78
CA THR A 109 -22.13 0.71 -5.13
C THR A 109 -20.61 0.74 -5.14
N VAL A 110 -20.00 0.02 -6.08
CA VAL A 110 -18.55 0.04 -6.28
C VAL A 110 -18.15 1.40 -6.87
N LEU A 111 -17.33 2.18 -6.16
CA LEU A 111 -16.81 3.44 -6.65
C LEU A 111 -15.52 3.25 -7.44
N THR A 112 -14.62 2.41 -6.92
CA THR A 112 -13.35 2.10 -7.58
C THR A 112 -12.78 0.80 -7.02
N VAL A 113 -11.96 0.14 -7.85
CA VAL A 113 -11.24 -1.09 -7.51
C VAL A 113 -9.76 -0.79 -7.71
N ARG A 114 -8.96 -0.98 -6.67
CA ARG A 114 -7.50 -0.82 -6.72
C ARG A 114 -6.83 -2.19 -6.64
N PRO A 115 -5.99 -2.55 -7.63
CA PRO A 115 -5.24 -3.78 -7.57
C PRO A 115 -4.23 -3.76 -6.41
N PRO A 116 -3.81 -4.93 -5.92
CA PRO A 116 -2.79 -5.02 -4.89
C PRO A 116 -1.47 -4.39 -5.38
N PRO A 117 -0.69 -3.74 -4.50
CA PRO A 117 0.56 -3.12 -4.89
C PRO A 117 1.56 -4.17 -5.41
N THR A 118 1.94 -4.06 -6.68
CA THR A 118 2.94 -4.94 -7.33
C THR A 118 4.37 -4.68 -6.83
N SER A 119 4.60 -3.55 -6.17
CA SER A 119 5.90 -3.11 -5.65
C SER A 119 6.06 -3.46 -4.17
N GLY A 120 6.19 -4.74 -3.89
CA GLY A 120 6.49 -5.26 -2.55
C GLY A 120 6.77 -6.76 -2.67
N GLY A 121 7.84 -7.25 -2.06
CA GLY A 121 8.19 -8.68 -2.14
C GLY A 121 6.99 -9.58 -1.79
N ARG A 122 7.01 -10.85 -2.23
CA ARG A 122 5.91 -11.84 -2.13
C ARG A 122 5.14 -11.90 -0.79
N LEU A 123 5.78 -11.48 0.31
CA LEU A 123 5.20 -11.37 1.66
C LEU A 123 4.26 -10.17 1.85
N ALA A 124 4.48 -9.04 1.16
CA ALA A 124 3.61 -7.85 1.19
C ALA A 124 2.37 -8.05 0.32
N ALA A 125 2.55 -8.63 -0.88
CA ALA A 125 1.44 -8.99 -1.78
C ALA A 125 0.44 -9.98 -1.14
N ALA A 126 0.90 -10.84 -0.22
CA ALA A 126 0.04 -11.80 0.49
C ALA A 126 -0.79 -11.17 1.63
N ARG A 127 -0.44 -9.95 2.09
CA ARG A 127 -1.17 -9.22 3.15
C ARG A 127 -2.02 -8.08 2.60
N ASP A 128 -1.69 -7.57 1.42
CA ASP A 128 -2.42 -6.50 0.76
C ASP A 128 -3.31 -7.04 -0.35
N GLY A 129 -4.46 -7.63 0.00
CA GLY A 129 -5.51 -7.97 -0.97
C GLY A 129 -6.07 -6.72 -1.69
N PRO A 130 -6.72 -6.89 -2.86
CA PRO A 130 -7.28 -5.78 -3.64
C PRO A 130 -8.22 -4.93 -2.80
N LEU A 131 -8.09 -3.62 -2.97
CA LEU A 131 -8.83 -2.63 -2.21
C LEU A 131 -9.98 -2.10 -3.05
N VAL A 132 -11.20 -2.33 -2.60
CA VAL A 132 -12.41 -1.84 -3.26
C VAL A 132 -12.99 -0.71 -2.42
N VAL A 133 -13.37 0.39 -3.06
CA VAL A 133 -14.06 1.49 -2.38
C VAL A 133 -15.54 1.39 -2.72
N LEU A 134 -16.37 1.31 -1.68
CA LEU A 134 -17.82 1.17 -1.79
C LEU A 134 -18.53 2.43 -1.31
N SER A 135 -19.64 2.78 -1.96
CA SER A 135 -20.58 3.77 -1.48
C SER A 135 -21.72 3.09 -0.73
N LEU A 136 -21.92 3.51 0.51
CA LEU A 136 -22.83 2.93 1.49
C LEU A 136 -23.52 4.05 2.27
N PRO A 137 -24.74 3.84 2.81
CA PRO A 137 -25.30 4.73 3.82
C PRO A 137 -24.37 4.88 5.03
N GLU A 138 -24.28 6.07 5.63
CA GLU A 138 -23.28 6.41 6.65
C GLU A 138 -23.29 5.46 7.86
N ASP A 139 -24.47 5.08 8.35
CA ASP A 139 -24.61 4.15 9.48
C ASP A 139 -24.01 2.77 9.15
N THR A 140 -24.36 2.23 7.98
CA THR A 140 -23.84 0.95 7.49
C THR A 140 -22.35 1.02 7.16
N ALA A 141 -21.90 2.15 6.63
CA ALA A 141 -20.51 2.39 6.28
C ALA A 141 -19.58 2.25 7.49
N ARG A 142 -20.01 2.78 8.65
CA ARG A 142 -19.24 2.71 9.90
C ARG A 142 -19.11 1.26 10.41
N GLU A 143 -20.18 0.48 10.34
CA GLU A 143 -20.17 -0.94 10.71
C GLU A 143 -19.28 -1.76 9.78
N VAL A 144 -19.44 -1.59 8.46
CA VAL A 144 -18.61 -2.27 7.45
C VAL A 144 -17.13 -1.94 7.65
N ALA A 145 -16.80 -0.67 7.87
CA ALA A 145 -15.42 -0.24 8.12
C ALA A 145 -14.85 -0.91 9.38
N ALA A 146 -15.59 -0.90 10.49
CA ALA A 146 -15.14 -1.50 11.74
C ALA A 146 -14.91 -3.02 11.62
N LEU A 147 -15.81 -3.73 10.93
CA LEU A 147 -15.71 -5.18 10.74
C LEU A 147 -14.60 -5.57 9.75
N SER A 148 -14.35 -4.75 8.73
CA SER A 148 -13.27 -4.97 7.77
C SER A 148 -11.86 -4.93 8.37
N LEU A 149 -11.71 -4.34 9.58
CA LEU A 149 -10.43 -4.32 10.30
C LEU A 149 -10.06 -5.67 10.92
N ARG A 150 -11.06 -6.52 11.20
CA ARG A 150 -10.87 -7.77 11.95
C ARG A 150 -11.17 -8.99 11.11
N ASN A 151 -12.18 -8.89 10.25
CA ASN A 151 -12.72 -10.03 9.52
C ASN A 151 -12.44 -9.89 8.02
N PRO A 152 -12.06 -10.99 7.34
CA PRO A 152 -12.04 -11.02 5.89
C PRO A 152 -13.44 -10.73 5.33
N VAL A 153 -13.53 -9.76 4.42
CA VAL A 153 -14.81 -9.37 3.79
C VAL A 153 -14.88 -9.95 2.39
N ALA A 154 -16.06 -10.47 2.04
CA ALA A 154 -16.38 -10.91 0.69
C ALA A 154 -17.56 -10.10 0.13
N VAL A 155 -17.71 -10.12 -1.19
CA VAL A 155 -18.80 -9.45 -1.89
C VAL A 155 -19.53 -10.43 -2.80
N THR A 156 -20.85 -10.27 -2.94
CA THR A 156 -21.64 -11.01 -3.92
C THR A 156 -22.13 -10.10 -5.03
N LEU A 157 -22.03 -10.60 -6.25
CA LEU A 157 -22.48 -9.94 -7.48
C LEU A 157 -23.98 -10.12 -7.66
N ARG A 158 -24.63 -9.14 -8.30
CA ARG A 158 -26.07 -9.09 -8.59
C ARG A 158 -26.31 -8.92 -10.07
#